data_AF-A0A964ZGN1-F1
#
_entry.id   AF-A0A964ZGN1-F1
#
_cell.length_a   1.000
_cell.length_b   1.000
_cell.length_c   1.000
_cell.angle_alpha   90.00
_cell.angle_beta   90.00
_cell.angle_gamma   90.00
#
_symmetry.space_group_name_H-M   'P 1'
#
loop_
_entity.id
_entity.type
_entity.pdbx_description
1 polymer ?
#
loop_
_entity_poly.entity_id
_entity_poly.type
_entity_poly.pdbx_seq_one_letter_code
_entity_poly.pdbx_strand_id
1 'polypeptide(L)'
;MKWWPWAWERKARNLSRRRVTRLGLSLEPLEARLPMAGNITSVFADGTLTLTGDTDDNVFILKGTGPGSVQVLGNETTIDGVMSKTFTG
;
A
#
# COMPACT_ATOMS: atom_id res chain seq x y z
N MET A 1 62.49 51.35 -29.64
CA MET A 1 62.56 50.12 -30.45
C MET A 1 62.25 48.97 -29.49
N LYS A 2 61.31 48.05 -29.66
CA LYS A 2 60.42 47.65 -30.75
C LYS A 2 59.08 47.29 -30.10
N TRP A 3 57.99 47.80 -30.68
CA TRP A 3 56.66 47.21 -30.55
C TRP A 3 56.67 45.77 -31.08
N TRP A 4 55.73 44.91 -30.64
CA TRP A 4 55.07 43.81 -31.40
C TRP A 4 54.10 42.99 -30.51
N PRO A 5 53.12 42.24 -31.07
CA PRO A 5 51.71 42.59 -30.90
C PRO A 5 50.82 41.49 -30.27
N TRP A 6 49.61 41.93 -29.93
CA TRP A 6 48.34 41.25 -29.64
C TRP A 6 48.20 39.84 -30.24
N ALA A 7 48.36 38.82 -29.39
CA ALA A 7 47.99 37.44 -29.65
C ALA A 7 46.67 37.10 -28.94
N TRP A 8 45.60 36.99 -29.72
CA TRP A 8 44.28 36.53 -29.29
C TRP A 8 44.31 35.00 -29.21
N GLU A 9 44.50 34.47 -28.02
CA GLU A 9 44.46 33.02 -27.80
C GLU A 9 42.99 32.59 -27.57
N ARG A 10 42.36 32.03 -28.61
CA ARG A 10 41.06 31.35 -28.47
C ARG A 10 41.24 30.08 -27.63
N LYS A 11 41.20 30.21 -26.31
CA LYS A 11 40.97 29.07 -25.41
C LYS A 11 39.55 28.57 -25.62
N ALA A 12 39.40 27.54 -26.45
CA ALA A 12 38.19 26.74 -26.50
C ALA A 12 37.93 26.20 -25.08
N ARG A 13 36.97 26.80 -24.37
CA ARG A 13 36.54 26.30 -23.06
C ARG A 13 35.82 25.00 -23.33
N ASN A 14 36.47 23.89 -23.01
CA ASN A 14 35.83 22.59 -22.84
C ASN A 14 34.64 22.79 -21.90
N LEU A 15 33.42 22.82 -22.46
CA LEU A 15 32.20 22.75 -21.66
C LEU A 15 32.17 21.34 -21.10
N SER A 16 32.77 21.17 -19.92
CA SER A 16 32.58 20.00 -19.08
C SER A 16 31.09 19.78 -18.96
N ARG A 17 30.56 18.77 -19.67
CA ARG A 17 29.19 18.30 -19.49
C ARG A 17 29.13 17.74 -18.09
N ARG A 18 28.71 18.59 -17.15
CA ARG A 18 28.41 18.18 -15.78
C ARG A 18 27.28 17.15 -15.90
N ARG A 19 27.63 15.87 -15.77
CA ARG A 19 26.66 14.78 -15.77
C ARG A 19 25.79 15.01 -14.55
N VAL A 20 24.57 15.51 -14.77
CA VAL A 20 23.57 15.64 -13.73
C VAL A 20 23.16 14.22 -13.36
N THR A 21 23.74 13.69 -12.29
CA THR A 21 23.20 12.53 -11.60
C THR A 21 21.86 12.98 -11.03
N ARG A 22 20.77 12.75 -11.76
CA ARG A 22 19.44 12.80 -11.15
C ARG A 22 19.48 11.76 -10.04
N LEU A 23 19.50 12.21 -8.79
CA LEU A 23 19.22 11.34 -7.65
C LEU A 23 17.85 10.75 -7.94
N GLY A 24 17.82 9.46 -8.29
CA GLY A 24 16.59 8.76 -8.61
C GLY A 24 15.78 8.70 -7.33
N LEU A 25 14.68 9.44 -7.27
CA LEU A 25 13.63 9.19 -6.28
C LEU A 25 13.01 7.85 -6.68
N SER A 26 13.32 6.80 -5.92
CA SER A 26 12.62 5.52 -6.02
C SER A 26 11.54 5.46 -4.95
N LEU A 27 10.38 4.95 -5.33
CA LEU A 27 9.39 4.52 -4.35
C LEU A 27 9.89 3.20 -3.75
N GLU A 28 9.87 3.11 -2.43
CA GLU A 28 10.11 1.85 -1.74
C GLU A 28 8.89 0.94 -1.91
N PRO A 29 9.10 -0.39 -2.01
CA PRO A 29 7.98 -1.32 -2.02
C PRO A 29 7.18 -1.18 -0.73
N LEU A 30 5.85 -1.14 -0.85
CA LEU A 30 4.97 -1.13 0.32
C LEU A 30 5.14 -2.46 1.07
N GLU A 31 5.32 -2.37 2.39
CA GLU A 31 5.38 -3.55 3.25
C GLU A 31 4.15 -4.44 3.04
N ALA A 32 4.38 -5.75 3.00
CA ALA A 32 3.30 -6.72 2.88
C ALA A 32 2.42 -6.64 4.13
N ARG A 33 1.13 -6.41 3.94
CA ARG A 33 0.15 -6.49 5.03
C ARG A 33 -0.25 -7.95 5.22
N LEU A 34 0.17 -8.54 6.33
CA LEU A 34 -0.33 -9.83 6.76
C LEU A 34 -1.65 -9.64 7.52
N PRO A 35 -2.63 -10.52 7.33
CA PRO A 35 -3.80 -10.56 8.21
C PRO A 35 -3.33 -10.83 9.64
N MET A 36 -4.02 -10.20 10.61
CA MET A 36 -3.80 -10.52 12.01
C MET A 36 -4.24 -11.97 12.25
N ALA A 37 -3.43 -12.74 12.99
CA ALA A 37 -3.78 -14.11 13.36
C ALA A 37 -5.13 -14.17 14.08
N GLY A 38 -5.97 -15.13 13.70
CA GLY A 38 -7.35 -15.24 14.17
C GLY A 38 -8.26 -14.09 13.74
N ASN A 39 -8.02 -13.46 12.59
CA ASN A 39 -8.88 -12.39 12.06
C ASN A 39 -9.38 -12.69 10.64
N ILE A 40 -10.70 -12.71 10.52
CA ILE A 40 -11.43 -12.74 9.25
C ILE A 40 -11.63 -11.30 8.75
N THR A 41 -11.45 -11.11 7.45
CA THR A 41 -11.87 -9.88 6.77
C THR A 41 -13.26 -10.05 6.17
N SER A 42 -14.08 -8.99 6.23
CA SER A 42 -15.47 -9.05 5.73
C SER A 42 -15.79 -7.97 4.70
N VAL A 43 -16.58 -8.35 3.70
CA VAL A 43 -17.18 -7.42 2.72
C VAL A 43 -18.66 -7.77 2.57
N PHE A 44 -19.52 -6.77 2.73
CA PHE A 44 -20.94 -6.90 2.46
C PHE A 44 -21.35 -5.93 1.36
N ALA A 45 -21.63 -6.47 0.18
CA ALA A 45 -21.97 -5.71 -1.02
C ALA A 45 -22.99 -6.49 -1.85
N ASP A 46 -23.95 -5.78 -2.46
CA ASP A 46 -24.97 -6.36 -3.35
C ASP A 46 -25.71 -7.56 -2.73
N GLY A 47 -26.03 -7.47 -1.43
CA GLY A 47 -26.69 -8.55 -0.68
C GLY A 47 -25.83 -9.78 -0.40
N THR A 48 -24.55 -9.74 -0.77
CA THR A 48 -23.59 -10.85 -0.61
C THR A 48 -22.59 -10.53 0.50
N LEU A 49 -22.55 -11.40 1.52
CA LEU A 49 -21.54 -11.36 2.57
C LEU A 49 -20.38 -12.28 2.19
N THR A 50 -19.21 -11.69 1.95
CA THR A 50 -17.94 -12.40 1.75
C THR A 50 -17.13 -12.33 3.03
N LEU A 51 -16.71 -13.49 3.52
CA LEU A 51 -15.81 -13.63 4.67
C LEU A 51 -14.53 -14.32 4.18
N THR A 52 -13.38 -13.72 4.44
CA THR A 52 -12.07 -14.27 4.08
C THR A 52 -11.26 -14.49 5.34
N GLY A 53 -11.01 -15.77 5.64
CA GLY A 53 -10.19 -16.21 6.77
C GLY A 53 -8.69 -16.09 6.51
N ASP A 54 -7.92 -16.38 7.54
CA ASP A 54 -6.46 -16.46 7.53
C ASP A 54 -5.99 -17.93 7.55
N THR A 55 -4.72 -18.14 7.91
CA THR A 55 -4.11 -19.48 7.98
C THR A 55 -4.41 -20.22 9.28
N ASP A 56 -5.06 -19.58 10.25
CA ASP A 56 -5.44 -20.20 11.52
C ASP A 56 -6.83 -20.83 11.43
N ASP A 57 -7.22 -21.59 12.46
CA ASP A 57 -8.55 -22.18 12.54
C ASP A 57 -9.60 -21.11 12.88
N ASN A 58 -10.24 -20.58 11.84
CA ASN A 58 -11.24 -19.53 11.99
C ASN A 58 -12.63 -20.13 12.24
N VAL A 59 -13.13 -19.96 13.47
CA VAL A 59 -14.45 -20.46 13.89
C VAL A 59 -15.39 -19.28 14.15
N PHE A 60 -16.58 -19.33 13.55
CA PHE A 60 -17.61 -18.30 13.71
C PHE A 60 -19.02 -18.85 13.54
N ILE A 61 -19.99 -18.09 14.03
CA ILE A 61 -21.42 -18.38 13.96
C ILE A 61 -22.10 -17.28 13.13
N LEU A 62 -22.94 -17.71 12.18
CA LEU A 62 -23.83 -16.81 11.44
C LEU A 62 -25.23 -16.87 12.05
N LYS A 63 -25.77 -15.70 12.40
CA LYS A 63 -27.12 -15.56 12.97
C LYS A 63 -27.92 -14.56 12.16
N GLY A 64 -29.05 -14.98 11.59
CA GLY A 64 -30.04 -14.03 11.06
C GLY A 64 -30.66 -13.24 12.21
N THR A 65 -30.63 -11.90 12.12
CA THR A 65 -31.19 -11.02 13.17
C THR A 65 -32.46 -10.29 12.71
N GLY A 66 -32.76 -10.34 11.41
CA GLY A 66 -33.97 -9.79 10.81
C GLY A 66 -33.88 -9.84 9.28
N PRO A 67 -34.92 -9.36 8.56
CA PRO A 67 -34.87 -9.22 7.10
C PRO A 67 -33.68 -8.34 6.68
N GLY A 68 -32.83 -8.85 5.78
CA GLY A 68 -31.65 -8.13 5.31
C GLY A 68 -30.54 -7.94 6.35
N SER A 69 -30.62 -8.63 7.51
CA SER A 69 -29.60 -8.50 8.56
C SER A 69 -29.05 -9.83 9.05
N VAL A 70 -27.72 -9.91 9.03
CA VAL A 70 -26.94 -11.06 9.48
C VAL A 70 -25.92 -10.57 10.49
N GLN A 71 -25.84 -11.25 11.63
CA GLN A 71 -24.80 -11.06 12.62
C GLN A 71 -23.79 -12.19 12.49
N VAL A 72 -22.51 -11.82 12.45
CA VAL A 72 -21.38 -12.73 12.53
C VAL A 72 -20.80 -12.63 13.94
N LEU A 73 -20.66 -13.77 14.60
CA LEU A 73 -20.11 -13.93 15.94
C LEU A 73 -18.86 -14.79 15.84
N GLY A 74 -17.70 -14.21 16.14
CA GLY A 74 -16.46 -14.97 16.19
C GLY A 74 -16.40 -15.86 17.43
N ASN A 75 -15.78 -17.02 17.29
CA ASN A 75 -15.43 -17.92 18.39
C ASN A 75 -13.91 -18.06 18.40
N GLU A 76 -13.24 -17.32 19.29
CA GLU A 76 -11.78 -17.14 19.29
C GLU A 76 -11.20 -16.51 18.01
N THR A 77 -12.08 -16.09 17.10
CA THR A 77 -11.76 -15.38 15.85
C THR A 77 -12.39 -13.99 15.88
N THR A 78 -11.76 -13.00 15.26
CA THR A 78 -12.29 -11.64 15.09
C THR A 78 -12.72 -11.39 13.65
N ILE A 79 -13.67 -10.48 13.44
CA ILE A 79 -14.16 -10.03 12.14
C ILE A 79 -13.82 -8.56 12.03
N ASP A 80 -12.90 -8.21 11.13
CA ASP A 80 -12.31 -6.85 11.02
C ASP A 80 -11.90 -6.26 12.39
N GLY A 81 -11.31 -7.10 13.23
CA GLY A 81 -10.83 -6.74 14.57
C GLY A 81 -11.89 -6.73 15.67
N VAL A 82 -13.15 -7.10 15.41
CA VAL A 82 -14.20 -7.19 16.42
C VAL A 82 -14.78 -8.61 16.56
N MET A 83 -15.12 -9.02 17.79
CA MET A 83 -15.67 -10.36 18.06
C MET A 83 -17.10 -10.56 17.53
N SER A 84 -17.84 -9.47 17.28
CA SER A 84 -19.16 -9.54 16.70
C SER A 84 -19.40 -8.35 15.78
N LYS A 85 -19.95 -8.64 14.60
CA LYS A 85 -20.29 -7.62 13.61
C LYS A 85 -21.63 -7.93 12.96
N THR A 86 -22.48 -6.91 12.87
CA THR A 86 -23.78 -7.00 12.19
C THR A 86 -23.67 -6.33 10.83
N PHE A 87 -24.20 -7.01 9.82
CA PHE A 87 -24.32 -6.53 8.45
C PHE A 87 -25.79 -6.27 8.14
N THR A 88 -26.05 -5.20 7.41
CA THR A 88 -27.39 -4.74 7.03
C THR A 88 -27.36 -4.22 5.60
N GLY A 89 -28.32 -4.61 4.77
CA GLY A 89 -28.46 -4.16 3.39
C GLY A 89 -29.55 -4.87 2.63
#